data_AF-A0A183EK22-F1
#
_entry.id   AF-A0A183EK22-F1
#
_cell.length_a   1.000
_cell.length_b   1.000
_cell.length_c   1.000
_cell.angle_alpha   90.00
_cell.angle_beta   90.00
_cell.angle_gamma   90.00
#
_symmetry.space_group_name_H-M   'P 1'
#
loop_
_entity.id
_entity.type
_entity.pdbx_description
1 polymer ?
#
loop_
_entity_poly.entity_id
_entity_poly.type
_entity_poly.pdbx_seq_one_letter_code
_entity_poly.pdbx_strand_id
1 'polypeptide(L)' 'MPMTVEEYQVGQLWSVAEASKAETGGGEGVEVLKNEPFDNYPLFDGRYTCGQFTHKIYHLQTYVAS' A
#
# COMPACT_ATOMS: atom_id res chain seq x y z
N MET A 1 -7.61 5.78 29.51
CA MET A 1 -7.80 4.44 30.12
C MET A 1 -6.73 4.27 31.19
N PRO A 2 -7.08 4.01 32.46
CA PRO A 2 -6.11 3.81 33.53
C PRO A 2 -5.71 2.34 33.55
N MET A 3 -4.77 1.97 32.68
CA MET A 3 -4.17 0.64 32.61
C MET A 3 -2.67 0.79 32.81
N THR A 4 -2.04 -0.12 33.55
CA THR A 4 -0.59 -0.06 33.79
C THR A 4 0.16 -0.33 32.48
N VAL A 5 1.40 0.15 32.39
CA VAL A 5 2.21 0.10 31.16
C VAL A 5 2.32 -1.33 30.63
N GLU A 6 2.39 -2.32 31.52
CA GLU A 6 2.48 -3.73 31.18
C GLU A 6 1.21 -4.27 30.50
N GLU A 7 0.01 -3.86 30.95
CA GLU A 7 -1.26 -4.31 30.36
C GLU A 7 -1.51 -3.65 28.99
N TYR A 8 -1.05 -2.41 28.80
CA TYR A 8 -1.12 -1.74 27.50
C TYR A 8 -0.26 -2.45 26.45
N GLN A 9 0.93 -2.91 26.85
CA GLN A 9 1.84 -3.61 25.95
C GLN A 9 1.25 -4.94 25.45
N VAL A 10 0.57 -5.68 26.33
CA VAL A 10 -0.08 -6.95 25.96
C VAL A 10 -1.36 -6.72 25.15
N GLY A 11 -2.19 -5.75 25.54
CA GLY A 11 -3.43 -5.41 24.82
C GLY A 11 -3.18 -4.87 23.41
N GLN A 12 -2.12 -4.07 23.22
CA GLN A 12 -1.73 -3.56 21.90
C GLN A 12 -1.31 -4.70 20.97
N LEU A 13 -0.48 -5.63 21.45
CA LEU A 13 0.00 -6.75 20.63
C LEU A 13 -1.15 -7.68 20.20
N TRP A 14 -2.12 -7.94 21.09
CA TRP A 14 -3.31 -8.73 20.74
C TRP A 14 -4.21 -8.00 19.73
N SER A 15 -4.43 -6.69 19.91
CA SER A 15 -5.23 -5.88 18.98
C SER A 15 -4.60 -5.80 17.59
N VAL A 16 -3.26 -5.70 17.52
CA VAL A 16 -2.51 -5.71 16.25
C VAL A 16 -2.58 -7.07 15.58
N ALA A 17 -2.49 -8.17 16.34
CA ALA A 17 -2.60 -9.52 15.78
C ALA A 17 -4.00 -9.82 15.25
N GLU A 18 -5.06 -9.45 15.98
CA GLU A 18 -6.45 -9.64 15.53
C GLU A 18 -6.80 -8.72 14.36
N ALA A 19 -6.38 -7.46 14.37
CA ALA A 19 -6.56 -6.55 13.22
C ALA A 19 -5.80 -7.05 11.99
N SER A 20 -4.57 -7.54 12.16
CA SER A 20 -3.76 -8.09 11.06
C SER A 20 -4.37 -9.36 10.45
N LYS A 21 -5.02 -10.18 11.28
CA LYS A 21 -5.73 -11.40 10.85
C LYS A 21 -7.06 -11.11 10.14
N ALA A 22 -7.69 -9.98 10.42
CA ALA A 22 -8.90 -9.51 9.72
C ALA A 22 -8.58 -8.92 8.33
N GLU A 23 -7.38 -8.34 8.13
CA GLU A 23 -6.99 -7.68 6.88
C GLU A 23 -6.20 -8.57 5.91
N THR A 24 -5.76 -9.76 6.34
CA THR A 24 -5.07 -10.70 5.46
C THR A 24 -6.04 -11.58 4.69
N GLY A 25 -6.68 -11.01 3.66
CA GLY A 25 -7.30 -11.78 2.59
C GLY A 25 -8.50 -11.11 1.94
N GLY A 26 -8.27 -10.18 1.01
CA GLY A 26 -9.39 -9.43 0.40
C GLY A 26 -9.24 -8.98 -1.05
N GLY A 27 -8.15 -9.30 -1.76
CA GLY A 27 -7.99 -8.87 -3.16
C GLY A 27 -7.54 -7.41 -3.35
N GLU A 28 -7.14 -6.73 -2.28
CA GLU A 28 -6.38 -5.48 -2.38
C GLU A 28 -4.96 -5.76 -2.89
N GLY A 29 -4.47 -4.92 -3.81
CA GLY A 29 -3.15 -5.11 -4.38
C GLY A 29 -2.76 -4.12 -5.48
N VAL A 30 -1.47 -4.12 -5.82
CA VAL A 30 -0.91 -3.33 -6.91
C VAL A 30 -0.56 -4.27 -8.06
N GLU A 31 -1.25 -4.11 -9.18
CA GLU A 31 -0.96 -4.85 -10.40
C GLU A 31 -0.02 -4.02 -11.29
N VAL A 32 1.15 -4.57 -11.61
CA VAL A 32 2.12 -3.89 -12.49
C VAL A 32 1.89 -4.37 -13.92
N LEU A 33 1.27 -3.52 -14.75
CA LEU A 33 1.00 -3.82 -16.16
C LEU A 33 2.23 -3.65 -17.03
N LYS A 34 3.03 -2.61 -16.76
CA LYS A 34 4.25 -2.30 -17.51
C LYS A 34 5.36 -1.85 -16.57
N ASN A 35 6.57 -2.29 -16.87
CA ASN A 35 7.80 -1.85 -16.21
C ASN A 35 8.94 -1.93 -17.24
N GLU A 36 9.03 -0.93 -18.11
CA GLU A 36 9.97 -0.91 -19.23
C GLU A 36 10.80 0.38 -19.23
N PRO A 37 12.08 0.34 -19.62
CA PRO A 37 12.85 1.54 -19.86
C PRO A 37 12.28 2.31 -21.06
N PHE A 38 12.36 3.63 -21.03
CA PHE A 38 11.98 4.49 -22.14
C PHE A 38 13.12 5.47 -22.48
N ASP A 39 13.18 5.89 -23.74
CA ASP A 39 14.12 6.88 -24.25
C ASP A 39 13.45 7.73 -25.35
N ASN A 40 13.99 8.91 -25.61
CA ASN A 40 13.50 9.91 -26.57
C ASN A 40 12.02 10.31 -26.38
N TYR A 41 11.53 10.28 -25.14
CA TYR A 41 10.18 10.72 -24.80
C TYR A 41 10.24 11.93 -23.85
N PRO A 42 10.14 13.17 -24.38
CA PRO A 42 10.27 14.38 -23.56
C PRO A 42 9.08 14.54 -22.60
N LEU A 43 9.38 14.48 -21.31
CA LEU A 43 8.49 14.73 -20.18
C LEU A 43 8.91 16.00 -19.45
N PHE A 44 7.96 16.64 -18.75
CA PHE A 44 8.18 17.92 -18.04
C PHE A 44 8.89 18.96 -18.93
N ASP A 45 8.27 19.32 -20.06
CA ASP A 45 8.82 20.28 -21.03
C ASP A 45 10.23 19.92 -21.55
N GLY A 46 10.51 18.62 -21.67
CA GLY A 46 11.79 18.12 -22.18
C GLY A 46 12.91 18.04 -21.15
N ARG A 47 12.63 18.25 -19.86
CA ARG A 47 13.62 18.03 -18.79
C ARG A 47 14.04 16.57 -18.63
N TYR A 48 13.16 15.64 -18.97
CA TYR A 48 13.44 14.20 -18.88
C TYR A 48 13.09 13.56 -20.21
N THR A 49 14.07 12.95 -20.87
CA THR A 49 13.88 12.29 -22.18
C THR A 49 14.04 10.78 -22.12
N CYS A 50 14.63 10.26 -21.05
CA CYS A 50 14.81 8.83 -20.80
C CYS A 50 14.56 8.48 -19.32
N GLY A 51 14.27 7.21 -19.04
CA GLY A 51 14.01 6.74 -17.67
C GLY A 51 13.31 5.38 -17.63
N GLN A 52 12.69 5.07 -16.50
CA GLN A 52 11.87 3.87 -16.34
C GLN A 52 10.38 4.25 -16.34
N PHE A 53 9.58 3.59 -17.16
CA PHE A 53 8.14 3.75 -17.19
C PHE A 53 7.48 2.59 -16.45
N THR A 54 6.62 2.92 -15.48
CA THR A 54 5.76 1.92 -14.82
C THR A 54 4.29 2.29 -14.95
N HIS A 55 3.47 1.32 -15.34
CA HIS A 55 2.02 1.43 -15.34
C HIS A 55 1.49 0.47 -14.29
N LYS A 56 0.79 0.99 -13.28
CA LYS A 56 0.24 0.21 -12.17
C LYS A 56 -1.25 0.46 -12.01
N ILE A 57 -2.02 -0.61 -11.79
CA ILE A 57 -3.41 -0.53 -11.35
C ILE A 57 -3.44 -0.78 -9.84
N TYR A 58 -4.07 0.15 -9.12
CA TYR A 58 -4.29 0.03 -7.69
C TYR A 58 -5.72 -0.47 -7.49
N HIS A 59 -5.86 -1.70 -7.00
CA HIS A 59 -7.15 -2.25 -6.62
C HIS A 59 -7.45 -1.82 -5.18
N LEU A 60 -8.12 -0.68 -5.04
CA LEU A 60 -8.59 -0.17 -3.77
C LEU A 60 -10.03 -0.64 -3.56
N GLN A 61 -10.24 -1.61 -2.68
CA GLN A 61 -11.60 -1.89 -2.23
C GLN A 61 -11.98 -0.82 -1.20
N THR A 62 -13.13 -0.18 -1.38
CA THR A 62 -13.65 0.70 -0.33
C THR A 62 -14.16 -0.20 0.77
N TYR A 63 -13.50 -0.18 1.93
CA TYR A 63 -14.05 -0.74 3.15
C TYR A 63 -15.29 0.11 3.53
N VAL A 64 -16.44 -0.22 2.96
CA VAL A 64 -17.71 0.25 3.49
C VAL A 64 -18.01 -0.69 4.65
N ALA A 65 -17.70 -0.23 5.86
CA ALA A 65 -18.13 -0.89 7.08
C ALA A 65 -19.66 -1.01 7.04
N SER A 66 -20.17 -2.23 6.85
CA SER A 66 -21.59 -2.58 6.95
C SER A 66 -22.02 -2.73 8.41
#